data_AF-A0A7M7H901-F1
#
_entry.id   AF-A0A7M7H901-F1
#
_cell.length_a   1.000
_cell.length_b   1.000
_cell.length_c   1.000
_cell.angle_alpha   90.00
_cell.angle_beta   90.00
_cell.angle_gamma   90.00
#
_symmetry.space_group_name_H-M   'P 1'
#
loop_
_entity.id
_entity.type
_entity.pdbx_description
1 polymer ?
#
loop_
_entity_poly.entity_id
_entity_poly.type
_entity_poly.pdbx_seq_one_letter_code
_entity_poly.pdbx_strand_id
1 'polypeptide(L)'
;MWVECSDGNSYRGVFNSALWTLSQSDNKLFYTRHGSKKGFQCDKALSNYFRLDVSLKENLKSWAGTDSHFKTTYDKIGAVRILNQDVVENLFSFICSSNNNITRISGMVDKLCRLFGEYICTVEGQDYYDFPKIEKLSSSELENILRKEGFGYRAGYIVKSAKKLLSLGEDWLLGLKKENGATYEHARESLMSLPGIGPKVADCICLMSLGHLESIPVDTHIFQVACSNYTPHLSKQKTVTPKIHQEVSSHLRELWGPLAGWAQAIVFCVKINSTSSKTSKKRPISKAEKKKSVKTKVGRKNSSD
;
A
#
# COMPACT_ATOMS: atom_id res chain seq x y z
N MET A 1 2.16 -6.14 -2.31
CA MET A 1 3.01 -6.02 -1.08
C MET A 1 4.48 -6.16 -1.44
N TRP A 2 5.36 -5.24 -1.02
CA TRP A 2 6.82 -5.33 -1.22
C TRP A 2 7.53 -5.28 0.14
N VAL A 3 8.53 -6.14 0.33
CA VAL A 3 9.34 -6.23 1.55
C VAL A 3 10.81 -6.16 1.17
N GLU A 4 11.61 -5.43 1.94
CA GLU A 4 13.06 -5.37 1.77
C GLU A 4 13.69 -6.74 2.09
N CYS A 5 14.57 -7.21 1.21
CA CYS A 5 15.31 -8.45 1.39
C CYS A 5 16.45 -8.26 2.40
N SER A 6 16.99 -9.38 2.90
CA SER A 6 18.10 -9.38 3.87
C SER A 6 19.40 -8.79 3.34
N ASP A 7 19.54 -8.64 2.01
CA ASP A 7 20.69 -8.00 1.36
C ASP A 7 20.68 -6.46 1.46
N GLY A 8 19.57 -5.86 1.91
CA GLY A 8 19.39 -4.41 2.05
C GLY A 8 19.36 -3.62 0.73
N ASN A 9 19.36 -4.31 -0.42
CA ASN A 9 19.45 -3.69 -1.75
C ASN A 9 18.39 -4.22 -2.73
N SER A 10 17.63 -5.24 -2.35
CA SER A 10 16.53 -5.77 -3.14
C SER A 10 15.21 -5.75 -2.38
N TYR A 11 14.12 -5.70 -3.14
CA TYR A 11 12.76 -5.78 -2.64
C TYR A 11 12.06 -6.98 -3.26
N ARG A 12 11.33 -7.73 -2.44
CA ARG A 12 10.56 -8.88 -2.87
C ARG A 12 9.08 -8.64 -2.70
N GLY A 13 8.30 -8.97 -3.71
CA GLY A 13 6.86 -8.73 -3.71
C GLY A 13 6.12 -9.59 -4.73
N VAL A 14 4.83 -9.79 -4.48
CA VAL A 14 3.93 -10.50 -5.39
C VAL A 14 3.22 -9.48 -6.26
N PHE A 15 3.23 -9.72 -7.57
CA PHE A 15 2.51 -8.96 -8.57
C PHE A 15 2.31 -9.82 -9.82
N ASN A 16 1.12 -9.75 -10.43
CA ASN A 16 0.78 -10.47 -11.66
C ASN A 16 1.01 -11.99 -11.54
N SER A 17 0.47 -12.56 -10.45
CA SER A 17 0.54 -13.99 -10.14
C SER A 17 1.95 -14.57 -10.14
N ALA A 18 2.93 -13.76 -9.76
CA ALA A 18 4.33 -14.13 -9.68
C ALA A 18 5.01 -13.42 -8.51
N LEU A 19 6.02 -14.08 -7.96
CA LEU A 19 6.93 -13.50 -7.00
C LEU A 19 8.07 -12.81 -7.75
N TRP A 20 8.32 -11.55 -7.43
CA TRP A 20 9.38 -10.75 -8.02
C TRP A 20 10.38 -10.36 -6.94
N THR A 21 11.67 -10.48 -7.24
CA THR A 21 12.74 -9.85 -6.48
C THR A 21 13.36 -8.79 -7.37
N LEU A 22 13.31 -7.52 -6.97
CA LEU A 22 13.78 -6.37 -7.73
C LEU A 22 14.96 -5.72 -7.04
N SER A 23 15.96 -5.29 -7.79
CA SER A 23 17.04 -4.43 -7.30
C SER A 23 17.35 -3.36 -8.34
N GLN A 24 17.92 -2.24 -7.90
CA GLN A 24 18.33 -1.16 -8.79
C GLN A 24 19.82 -0.93 -8.67
N SER A 25 20.48 -0.73 -9.82
CA SER A 25 21.84 -0.20 -9.87
C SER A 25 21.93 0.77 -11.05
N ASP A 26 22.47 1.96 -10.79
CA ASP A 26 22.51 3.09 -11.71
C ASP A 26 21.13 3.39 -12.33
N ASN A 27 21.03 3.31 -13.65
CA ASN A 27 19.83 3.53 -14.44
C ASN A 27 19.13 2.23 -14.87
N LYS A 28 19.45 1.08 -14.24
CA LYS A 28 18.89 -0.23 -14.58
C LYS A 28 18.12 -0.83 -13.41
N LEU A 29 16.97 -1.41 -13.73
CA LEU A 29 16.18 -2.25 -12.82
C LEU A 29 16.47 -3.71 -13.15
N PHE A 30 16.96 -4.45 -12.16
CA PHE A 30 17.20 -5.89 -12.24
C PHE A 30 16.03 -6.62 -11.59
N TYR A 31 15.67 -7.78 -12.13
CA TYR A 31 14.60 -8.58 -11.57
C TYR A 31 14.86 -10.08 -11.67
N THR A 32 14.38 -10.81 -10.67
CA THR A 32 14.16 -12.26 -10.73
C THR A 32 12.67 -12.51 -10.54
N ARG A 33 12.10 -13.42 -11.34
CA ARG A 33 10.68 -13.77 -11.30
C ARG A 33 10.49 -15.26 -11.04
N HIS A 34 9.72 -15.62 -10.04
CA HIS A 34 9.27 -16.98 -9.75
C HIS A 34 7.76 -17.11 -10.02
N GLY A 35 7.33 -18.28 -10.52
CA GLY A 35 5.98 -18.50 -11.06
C GLY A 35 5.99 -18.46 -12.59
N SER A 36 5.81 -19.61 -13.24
CA SER A 36 6.07 -19.77 -14.68
C SER A 36 4.85 -19.42 -15.54
N LYS A 37 5.02 -18.52 -16.51
CA LYS A 37 4.21 -18.47 -17.74
C LYS A 37 5.19 -18.27 -18.90
N LYS A 38 5.32 -19.26 -19.79
CA LYS A 38 6.15 -19.12 -21.00
C LYS A 38 5.67 -17.92 -21.83
N GLY A 39 6.61 -17.12 -22.36
CA GLY A 39 6.30 -15.97 -23.21
C GLY A 39 5.79 -14.73 -22.47
N PHE A 40 5.78 -14.73 -21.14
CA PHE A 40 5.38 -13.56 -20.34
C PHE A 40 6.34 -12.38 -20.57
N GLN A 41 5.80 -11.24 -20.95
CA GLN A 41 6.56 -10.02 -21.25
C GLN A 41 6.90 -9.25 -19.96
N CYS A 42 7.96 -9.69 -19.27
CA CYS A 42 8.36 -9.12 -17.98
C CYS A 42 8.58 -7.60 -18.04
N ASP A 43 9.34 -7.13 -19.04
CA ASP A 43 9.67 -5.70 -19.18
C ASP A 43 8.41 -4.85 -19.38
N LYS A 44 7.46 -5.31 -20.21
CA LYS A 44 6.19 -4.62 -20.41
C LYS A 44 5.37 -4.59 -19.11
N ALA A 45 5.31 -5.70 -18.39
CA ALA A 45 4.59 -5.78 -17.12
C ALA A 45 5.17 -4.83 -16.06
N LEU A 46 6.51 -4.80 -15.91
CA LEU A 46 7.20 -3.89 -14.99
C LEU A 46 7.08 -2.44 -15.44
N SER A 47 7.22 -2.17 -16.74
CA SER A 47 7.04 -0.83 -17.31
C SER A 47 5.67 -0.26 -16.98
N ASN A 48 4.61 -1.07 -17.15
CA ASN A 48 3.26 -0.67 -16.80
C ASN A 48 3.08 -0.50 -15.29
N TYR A 49 3.61 -1.42 -14.48
CA TYR A 49 3.49 -1.39 -13.02
C TYR A 49 4.16 -0.16 -12.40
N PHE A 50 5.34 0.24 -12.91
CA PHE A 50 6.07 1.43 -12.46
C PHE A 50 5.75 2.71 -13.26
N ARG A 51 4.88 2.60 -14.28
CA ARG A 51 4.48 3.69 -15.19
C ARG A 51 5.71 4.36 -15.83
N LEU A 52 6.63 3.56 -16.36
CA LEU A 52 7.93 4.02 -16.88
C LEU A 52 7.81 4.85 -18.16
N ASP A 53 6.67 4.78 -18.84
CA ASP A 53 6.27 5.64 -19.95
C ASP A 53 6.09 7.10 -19.55
N VAL A 54 5.81 7.38 -18.27
CA VAL A 54 5.69 8.75 -17.74
C VAL A 54 7.07 9.29 -17.36
N SER A 55 7.48 10.38 -18.04
CA SER A 55 8.68 11.14 -17.71
C SER A 55 8.51 11.89 -16.38
N LEU A 56 9.14 11.40 -15.33
CA LEU A 56 9.03 12.01 -14.01
C LEU A 56 9.87 13.30 -13.91
N LYS A 57 10.98 13.41 -14.64
CA LYS A 57 11.93 14.54 -14.54
C LYS A 57 11.29 15.90 -14.86
N GLU A 58 10.49 15.97 -15.91
CA GLU A 58 9.83 17.21 -16.33
C GLU A 58 8.74 17.62 -15.34
N ASN A 59 7.95 16.65 -14.88
CA ASN A 59 6.92 16.87 -13.87
C ASN A 59 7.52 17.36 -12.55
N LEU A 60 8.62 16.75 -12.09
CA LEU A 60 9.36 17.20 -10.90
C LEU A 60 9.83 18.65 -11.02
N LYS A 61 10.38 19.02 -12.18
CA LYS A 61 10.80 20.40 -12.45
C LYS A 61 9.62 21.37 -12.43
N SER A 62 8.50 20.99 -13.04
CA SER A 62 7.27 21.81 -13.07
C SER A 62 6.74 22.04 -11.65
N TRP A 63 6.53 20.98 -10.87
CA TRP A 63 6.02 21.10 -9.50
C TRP A 63 6.95 21.88 -8.58
N ALA A 64 8.27 21.67 -8.70
CA ALA A 64 9.25 22.42 -7.92
C ALA A 64 9.30 23.92 -8.29
N GLY A 65 8.91 24.28 -9.51
CA GLY A 65 8.77 25.67 -9.94
C GLY A 65 7.49 26.34 -9.43
N THR A 66 6.40 25.59 -9.30
CA THR A 66 5.10 26.10 -8.85
C THR A 66 4.94 26.09 -7.32
N ASP A 67 5.60 25.17 -6.62
CA ASP A 67 5.42 24.96 -5.19
C ASP A 67 6.76 24.80 -4.44
N SER A 68 7.07 25.81 -3.62
CA SER A 68 8.31 25.86 -2.82
C SER A 68 8.36 24.78 -1.72
N HIS A 69 7.22 24.37 -1.18
CA HIS A 69 7.15 23.29 -0.20
C HIS A 69 7.40 21.94 -0.87
N PHE A 70 6.81 21.72 -2.05
CA PHE A 70 7.13 20.58 -2.89
C PHE A 70 8.62 20.51 -3.18
N LYS A 71 9.23 21.62 -3.64
CA LYS A 71 10.67 21.67 -3.93
C LYS A 71 11.53 21.25 -2.73
N THR A 72 11.26 21.85 -1.57
CA THR A 72 11.97 21.53 -0.32
C THR A 72 11.84 20.06 0.07
N THR A 73 10.68 19.47 -0.19
CA THR A 73 10.42 18.06 0.08
C THR A 73 11.16 17.16 -0.90
N TYR A 74 11.02 17.42 -2.20
CA TYR A 74 11.69 16.69 -3.27
C TYR A 74 13.20 16.66 -3.10
N ASP A 75 13.83 17.80 -2.75
CA ASP A 75 15.27 17.89 -2.51
C ASP A 75 15.74 16.97 -1.36
N LYS A 76 14.85 16.60 -0.42
CA LYS A 76 15.17 15.73 0.74
C LYS A 76 14.94 14.25 0.49
N ILE A 77 13.90 13.88 -0.26
CA ILE A 77 13.49 12.47 -0.41
C ILE A 77 13.78 11.90 -1.79
N GLY A 78 14.08 12.75 -2.77
CA GLY A 78 14.22 12.36 -4.16
C GLY A 78 12.88 12.03 -4.82
N ALA A 79 12.97 11.30 -5.94
CA ALA A 79 11.83 10.98 -6.78
C ALA A 79 11.06 9.77 -6.22
N VAL A 80 9.73 9.83 -6.29
CA VAL A 80 8.82 8.73 -5.93
C VAL A 80 7.94 8.43 -7.14
N ARG A 81 7.66 7.14 -7.41
CA ARG A 81 6.73 6.70 -8.45
C ARG A 81 5.41 6.20 -7.85
N ILE A 82 4.31 6.47 -8.52
CA ILE A 82 3.01 5.86 -8.24
C ILE A 82 2.91 4.55 -9.01
N LEU A 83 2.61 3.47 -8.31
CA LEU A 83 2.43 2.15 -8.92
C LEU A 83 1.10 2.07 -9.68
N ASN A 84 1.03 1.20 -10.68
CA ASN A 84 -0.19 0.78 -11.35
C ASN A 84 -0.56 -0.62 -10.86
N GLN A 85 -1.24 -0.67 -9.72
CA GLN A 85 -1.57 -1.91 -9.02
C GLN A 85 -2.78 -2.60 -9.62
N ASP A 86 -2.92 -3.90 -9.37
CA ASP A 86 -4.16 -4.61 -9.64
C ASP A 86 -5.31 -3.98 -8.84
N VAL A 87 -6.45 -3.77 -9.51
CA VAL A 87 -7.59 -3.04 -8.94
C VAL A 87 -8.23 -3.81 -7.79
N VAL A 88 -8.27 -5.14 -7.87
CA VAL A 88 -8.86 -6.00 -6.84
C VAL A 88 -7.96 -6.02 -5.61
N GLU A 89 -6.66 -6.29 -5.78
CA GLU A 89 -5.69 -6.22 -4.67
C GLU A 89 -5.72 -4.84 -4.00
N ASN A 90 -5.71 -3.76 -4.80
CA ASN A 90 -5.70 -2.39 -4.29
C ASN A 90 -6.98 -2.09 -3.48
N LEU A 91 -8.15 -2.40 -4.03
CA LEU A 91 -9.45 -2.15 -3.39
C LEU A 91 -9.54 -2.81 -2.02
N PHE A 92 -9.28 -4.10 -1.93
CA PHE A 92 -9.38 -4.83 -0.67
C PHE A 92 -8.25 -4.48 0.31
N SER A 93 -7.06 -4.15 -0.19
CA SER A 93 -5.97 -3.60 0.65
C SER A 93 -6.35 -2.26 1.28
N PHE A 94 -6.98 -1.35 0.53
CA PHE A 94 -7.39 -0.06 1.07
C PHE A 94 -8.66 -0.13 1.94
N ILE A 95 -9.55 -1.10 1.75
CA ILE A 95 -10.59 -1.42 2.75
C ILE A 95 -9.93 -1.74 4.11
N CYS A 96 -8.85 -2.53 4.11
CA CYS A 96 -8.07 -2.85 5.31
C CYS A 96 -7.38 -1.62 5.94
N SER A 97 -7.16 -0.55 5.17
CA SER A 97 -6.44 0.65 5.59
C SER A 97 -7.25 1.65 6.43
N SER A 98 -8.58 1.62 6.32
CA SER A 98 -9.46 2.59 6.99
C SER A 98 -9.20 2.61 8.50
N ASN A 99 -8.85 3.75 9.10
CA ASN A 99 -8.53 3.90 10.54
C ASN A 99 -7.54 2.84 11.06
N ASN A 100 -6.38 2.72 10.40
CA ASN A 100 -5.38 1.68 10.68
C ASN A 100 -3.95 2.21 10.49
N ASN A 101 -2.94 1.40 10.78
CA ASN A 101 -1.53 1.74 10.55
C ASN A 101 -0.87 0.76 9.56
N ILE A 102 0.21 1.20 8.90
CA ILE A 102 0.87 0.45 7.82
C ILE A 102 1.24 -0.97 8.26
N THR A 103 1.87 -1.14 9.42
CA THR A 103 2.29 -2.46 9.92
C THR A 103 1.12 -3.43 10.05
N ARG A 104 0.00 -2.99 10.64
CA ARG A 104 -1.19 -3.84 10.77
C ARG A 104 -1.87 -4.08 9.42
N ILE A 105 -1.90 -3.09 8.52
CA ILE A 105 -2.46 -3.24 7.18
C ILE A 105 -1.68 -4.31 6.41
N SER A 106 -0.35 -4.21 6.38
CA SER A 106 0.52 -5.19 5.73
C SER A 106 0.27 -6.61 6.26
N GLY A 107 0.16 -6.77 7.58
CA GLY A 107 -0.18 -8.07 8.17
C GLY A 107 -1.57 -8.57 7.81
N MET A 108 -2.57 -7.69 7.68
CA MET A 108 -3.92 -8.07 7.23
C MET A 108 -3.91 -8.53 5.76
N VAL A 109 -3.22 -7.81 4.88
CA VAL A 109 -3.13 -8.18 3.47
C VAL A 109 -2.34 -9.49 3.30
N ASP A 110 -1.24 -9.70 4.03
CA ASP A 110 -0.49 -10.96 4.04
C ASP A 110 -1.38 -12.13 4.48
N LYS A 111 -2.18 -11.96 5.55
CA LYS A 111 -3.16 -12.99 5.97
C LYS A 111 -4.21 -13.30 4.91
N LEU A 112 -4.71 -12.30 4.19
CA LEU A 112 -5.65 -12.54 3.09
C LEU A 112 -5.01 -13.44 2.02
N CYS A 113 -3.79 -13.11 1.59
CA CYS A 113 -3.05 -13.91 0.61
C CYS A 113 -2.79 -15.34 1.12
N ARG A 114 -2.28 -15.51 2.34
CA ARG A 114 -1.95 -16.84 2.88
C ARG A 114 -3.17 -17.75 3.06
N LEU A 115 -4.31 -17.20 3.48
CA LEU A 115 -5.49 -17.98 3.80
C LEU A 115 -6.37 -18.25 2.57
N PHE A 116 -6.40 -17.33 1.61
CA PHE A 116 -7.38 -17.37 0.51
C PHE A 116 -6.77 -17.17 -0.89
N GLY A 117 -5.46 -16.92 -0.97
CA GLY A 117 -4.72 -16.76 -2.22
C GLY A 117 -4.25 -18.10 -2.80
N GLU A 118 -3.93 -18.09 -4.09
CA GLU A 118 -3.34 -19.24 -4.77
C GLU A 118 -1.84 -19.30 -4.48
N TYR A 119 -1.31 -20.48 -4.13
CA TYR A 119 0.12 -20.66 -3.91
C TYR A 119 0.91 -20.39 -5.21
N ILE A 120 2.01 -19.64 -5.09
CA ILE A 120 2.91 -19.31 -6.21
C ILE A 120 4.18 -20.15 -6.13
N CYS A 121 4.94 -20.02 -5.05
CA CYS A 121 6.22 -20.69 -4.86
C CYS A 121 6.72 -20.54 -3.41
N THR A 122 7.74 -21.32 -3.07
CA THR A 122 8.52 -21.18 -1.84
C THR A 122 9.91 -20.67 -2.19
N VAL A 123 10.35 -19.59 -1.53
CA VAL A 123 11.71 -19.03 -1.66
C VAL A 123 12.25 -18.78 -0.26
N GLU A 124 13.47 -19.23 0.03
CA GLU A 124 14.12 -19.06 1.33
C GLU A 124 13.29 -19.59 2.51
N GLY A 125 12.55 -20.68 2.30
CA GLY A 125 11.69 -21.29 3.33
C GLY A 125 10.40 -20.53 3.61
N GLN A 126 10.08 -19.49 2.82
CA GLN A 126 8.83 -18.73 2.92
C GLN A 126 7.93 -19.02 1.71
N ASP A 127 6.68 -19.38 1.99
CA ASP A 127 5.63 -19.56 0.98
C ASP A 127 5.05 -18.21 0.56
N TYR A 128 4.86 -18.04 -0.74
CA TYR A 128 4.25 -16.86 -1.34
C TYR A 128 2.97 -17.24 -2.06
N TYR A 129 1.94 -16.42 -1.86
CA TYR A 129 0.59 -16.61 -2.38
C TYR A 129 0.17 -15.36 -3.15
N ASP A 130 -0.64 -15.56 -4.18
CA ASP A 130 -1.26 -14.47 -4.93
C ASP A 130 -2.36 -13.79 -4.11
N PHE A 131 -2.82 -12.62 -4.56
CA PHE A 131 -3.99 -12.01 -3.97
C PHE A 131 -5.26 -12.85 -4.23
N PRO A 132 -6.18 -13.00 -3.26
CA PRO A 132 -7.38 -13.80 -3.46
C PRO A 132 -8.28 -13.25 -4.57
N LYS A 133 -8.86 -14.14 -5.38
CA LYS A 133 -9.92 -13.78 -6.33
C LYS A 133 -11.19 -13.36 -5.61
N ILE A 134 -12.05 -12.57 -6.27
CA ILE A 134 -13.26 -12.00 -5.66
C ILE A 134 -14.21 -13.09 -5.16
N GLU A 135 -14.30 -14.22 -5.86
CA GLU A 135 -15.15 -15.36 -5.50
C GLU A 135 -14.74 -15.99 -4.17
N LYS A 136 -13.43 -16.01 -3.87
CA LYS A 136 -12.93 -16.47 -2.57
C LYS A 136 -13.28 -15.48 -1.47
N LEU A 137 -13.39 -14.19 -1.80
CA LEU A 137 -13.72 -13.12 -0.86
C LEU A 137 -15.24 -12.96 -0.59
N SER A 138 -16.11 -13.63 -1.35
CA SER A 138 -17.57 -13.50 -1.20
C SER A 138 -18.23 -14.58 -0.33
N SER A 139 -17.47 -15.58 0.13
CA SER A 139 -18.00 -16.70 0.91
C SER A 139 -18.71 -16.25 2.21
N SER A 140 -19.81 -16.91 2.54
CA SER A 140 -20.60 -16.64 3.76
C SER A 140 -19.81 -16.89 5.04
N GLU A 141 -18.92 -17.87 5.05
CA GLU A 141 -18.11 -18.22 6.22
C GLU A 141 -16.92 -17.27 6.44
N LEU A 142 -16.53 -16.53 5.39
CA LEU A 142 -15.32 -15.72 5.39
C LEU A 142 -15.36 -14.61 6.43
N GLU A 143 -16.52 -13.98 6.65
CA GLU A 143 -16.62 -12.87 7.62
C GLU A 143 -16.21 -13.34 9.02
N ASN A 144 -16.64 -14.53 9.43
CA ASN A 144 -16.32 -15.09 10.73
C ASN A 144 -14.84 -15.44 10.85
N ILE A 145 -14.24 -15.98 9.78
CA ILE A 145 -12.80 -16.28 9.74
C ILE A 145 -12.00 -14.98 9.87
N LEU A 146 -12.31 -13.96 9.07
CA LEU A 146 -11.61 -12.67 9.12
C LEU A 146 -11.77 -11.96 10.47
N ARG A 147 -12.94 -12.08 11.12
CA ARG A 147 -13.14 -11.56 12.48
C ARG A 147 -12.21 -12.24 13.49
N LYS A 148 -12.10 -13.58 13.45
CA LYS A 148 -11.16 -14.35 14.28
C LYS A 148 -9.70 -13.95 14.01
N GLU A 149 -9.38 -13.64 12.75
CA GLU A 149 -8.05 -13.19 12.32
C GLU A 149 -7.72 -11.72 12.65
N GLY A 150 -8.64 -10.99 13.28
CA GLY A 150 -8.39 -9.64 13.79
C GLY A 150 -8.69 -8.52 12.80
N PHE A 151 -9.49 -8.77 11.75
CA PHE A 151 -9.91 -7.74 10.79
C PHE A 151 -10.94 -6.77 11.38
N GLY A 152 -11.62 -7.17 12.45
CA GLY A 152 -12.64 -6.36 13.14
C GLY A 152 -13.83 -6.07 12.22
N TYR A 153 -14.33 -4.84 12.25
CA TYR A 153 -15.48 -4.43 11.42
C TYR A 153 -15.21 -4.51 9.91
N ARG A 154 -13.93 -4.47 9.49
CA ARG A 154 -13.54 -4.52 8.07
C ARG A 154 -13.83 -5.88 7.43
N ALA A 155 -13.93 -6.95 8.24
CA ALA A 155 -14.33 -8.27 7.76
C ALA A 155 -15.68 -8.20 7.01
N GLY A 156 -16.66 -7.49 7.58
CA GLY A 156 -17.96 -7.30 6.94
C GLY A 156 -17.88 -6.45 5.67
N TYR A 157 -16.99 -5.46 5.61
CA TYR A 157 -16.79 -4.67 4.39
C TYR A 157 -16.17 -5.49 3.26
N ILE A 158 -15.17 -6.31 3.55
CA ILE A 158 -14.54 -7.19 2.55
C ILE A 158 -15.59 -8.12 1.93
N VAL A 159 -16.34 -8.86 2.75
CA VAL A 159 -17.33 -9.83 2.24
C VAL A 159 -18.46 -9.14 1.48
N LYS A 160 -19.00 -8.04 2.02
CA LYS A 160 -20.11 -7.33 1.35
C LYS A 160 -19.66 -6.66 0.05
N SER A 161 -18.45 -6.10 -0.01
CA SER A 161 -17.89 -5.52 -1.23
C SER A 161 -17.60 -6.59 -2.27
N ALA A 162 -17.06 -7.75 -1.89
CA ALA A 162 -16.86 -8.87 -2.81
C ALA A 162 -18.19 -9.37 -3.39
N LYS A 163 -19.22 -9.57 -2.56
CA LYS A 163 -20.57 -9.93 -3.04
C LYS A 163 -21.15 -8.89 -3.98
N LYS A 164 -20.99 -7.60 -3.66
CA LYS A 164 -21.49 -6.51 -4.51
C LYS A 164 -20.76 -6.49 -5.86
N LEU A 165 -19.44 -6.66 -5.87
CA LEU A 165 -18.64 -6.73 -7.10
C LEU A 165 -19.09 -7.89 -8.00
N LEU A 166 -19.30 -9.09 -7.45
CA LEU A 166 -19.84 -10.22 -8.21
C LEU A 166 -21.21 -9.91 -8.84
N SER A 167 -22.08 -9.19 -8.12
CA SER A 167 -23.39 -8.78 -8.66
C SER A 167 -23.32 -7.71 -9.74
N LEU A 168 -22.23 -6.93 -9.78
CA LEU A 168 -22.01 -5.88 -10.78
C LEU A 168 -21.36 -6.42 -12.06
N GLY A 169 -20.71 -7.59 -11.99
CA GLY A 169 -20.03 -8.24 -13.09
C GLY A 169 -18.52 -7.96 -13.14
N GLU A 170 -17.77 -8.86 -13.78
CA GLU A 170 -16.29 -8.82 -13.85
C GLU A 170 -15.76 -7.55 -14.53
N ASP A 171 -16.48 -7.05 -15.54
CA ASP A 171 -16.08 -5.86 -16.31
C ASP A 171 -16.35 -4.54 -15.59
N TRP A 172 -17.10 -4.53 -14.48
CA TRP A 172 -17.48 -3.29 -13.81
C TRP A 172 -16.26 -2.50 -13.34
N LEU A 173 -15.27 -3.16 -12.72
CA LEU A 173 -14.02 -2.51 -12.30
C LEU A 173 -13.18 -2.03 -13.49
N LEU A 174 -13.17 -2.79 -14.59
CA LEU A 174 -12.48 -2.39 -15.82
C LEU A 174 -13.11 -1.14 -16.40
N GLY A 175 -14.45 -1.04 -16.39
CA GLY A 175 -15.19 0.12 -16.85
C GLY A 175 -14.87 1.41 -16.09
N LEU A 176 -14.31 1.35 -14.88
CA LEU A 176 -13.92 2.53 -14.10
C LEU A 176 -12.52 3.06 -14.41
N LYS A 177 -11.73 2.34 -15.21
CA LYS A 177 -10.38 2.76 -15.55
C LYS A 177 -10.39 3.95 -16.52
N LYS A 178 -9.42 4.86 -16.33
CA LYS A 178 -9.20 5.99 -17.23
C LYS A 178 -8.94 5.56 -18.67
N GLU A 179 -8.19 4.48 -18.87
CA GLU A 179 -7.89 3.93 -20.20
C GLU A 179 -9.13 3.43 -20.96
N ASN A 180 -10.21 3.13 -20.22
CA ASN A 180 -11.50 2.69 -20.78
C ASN A 180 -12.53 3.83 -20.88
N GLY A 181 -12.10 5.09 -20.72
CA GLY A 181 -12.94 6.27 -20.94
C GLY A 181 -13.74 6.76 -19.73
N ALA A 182 -13.60 6.16 -18.55
CA ALA A 182 -14.23 6.69 -17.35
C ALA A 182 -13.63 8.04 -16.93
N THR A 183 -14.47 8.91 -16.39
CA THR A 183 -14.01 10.12 -15.69
C THR A 183 -13.61 9.79 -14.25
N TYR A 184 -12.76 10.63 -13.66
CA TYR A 184 -12.36 10.50 -12.26
C TYR A 184 -13.58 10.57 -11.32
N GLU A 185 -14.51 11.48 -11.57
CA GLU A 185 -15.72 11.68 -10.78
C GLU A 185 -16.60 10.41 -10.79
N HIS A 186 -16.85 9.86 -11.99
CA HIS A 186 -17.65 8.65 -12.15
C HIS A 186 -17.00 7.45 -11.45
N ALA A 187 -15.70 7.26 -11.63
CA ALA A 187 -14.96 6.16 -10.99
C ALA A 187 -15.02 6.28 -9.46
N ARG A 188 -14.81 7.49 -8.93
CA ARG A 188 -14.82 7.75 -7.49
C ARG A 188 -16.19 7.53 -6.87
N GLU A 189 -17.25 8.06 -7.47
CA GLU A 189 -18.62 7.87 -6.99
C GLU A 189 -19.05 6.41 -7.04
N SER A 190 -18.71 5.72 -8.13
CA SER A 190 -18.98 4.30 -8.31
C SER A 190 -18.31 3.45 -7.22
N LEU A 191 -17.04 3.70 -6.92
CA LEU A 191 -16.31 3.03 -5.84
C LEU A 191 -16.93 3.30 -4.46
N MET A 192 -17.39 4.52 -4.19
CA MET A 192 -18.03 4.88 -2.92
C MET A 192 -19.39 4.22 -2.68
N SER A 193 -19.98 3.59 -3.71
CA SER A 193 -21.16 2.73 -3.53
C SER A 193 -20.85 1.40 -2.84
N LEU A 194 -19.57 1.01 -2.78
CA LEU A 194 -19.14 -0.24 -2.17
C LEU A 194 -19.00 -0.11 -0.65
N PRO A 195 -19.41 -1.13 0.12
CA PRO A 195 -19.26 -1.16 1.57
C PRO A 195 -17.83 -0.91 2.07
N GLY A 196 -17.69 0.06 2.98
CA GLY A 196 -16.41 0.39 3.60
C GLY A 196 -15.50 1.29 2.75
N ILE A 197 -15.97 1.76 1.59
CA ILE A 197 -15.23 2.70 0.74
C ILE A 197 -15.79 4.11 0.93
N GLY A 198 -15.03 4.96 1.61
CA GLY A 198 -15.28 6.41 1.69
C GLY A 198 -14.40 7.21 0.72
N PRO A 199 -14.52 8.55 0.72
CA PRO A 199 -13.74 9.48 -0.12
C PRO A 199 -12.27 9.11 -0.29
N LYS A 200 -11.54 9.02 0.83
CA LYS A 200 -10.10 8.73 0.83
C LYS A 200 -9.77 7.37 0.21
N VAL A 201 -10.56 6.33 0.51
CA VAL A 201 -10.33 4.97 0.00
C VAL A 201 -10.58 4.93 -1.50
N ALA A 202 -11.68 5.55 -1.97
CA ALA A 202 -11.97 5.66 -3.40
C ALA A 202 -10.85 6.41 -4.13
N ASP A 203 -10.38 7.52 -3.57
CA ASP A 203 -9.25 8.26 -4.14
C ASP A 203 -7.96 7.44 -4.20
N CYS A 204 -7.66 6.62 -3.18
CA CYS A 204 -6.49 5.72 -3.24
C CYS A 204 -6.59 4.72 -4.40
N ILE A 205 -7.78 4.16 -4.64
CA ILE A 205 -8.03 3.20 -5.71
C ILE A 205 -7.94 3.89 -7.08
N CYS A 206 -8.55 5.07 -7.21
CA CYS A 206 -8.47 5.92 -8.40
C CYS A 206 -7.02 6.19 -8.81
N LEU A 207 -6.21 6.66 -7.85
CA LEU A 207 -4.81 7.04 -8.08
C LEU A 207 -3.91 5.83 -8.40
N MET A 208 -4.03 4.75 -7.62
CA MET A 208 -3.03 3.68 -7.61
C MET A 208 -3.40 2.46 -8.49
N SER A 209 -4.61 2.40 -9.03
CA SER A 209 -5.06 1.23 -9.84
C SER A 209 -5.96 1.54 -11.03
N LEU A 210 -6.72 2.66 -11.01
CA LEU A 210 -7.61 3.02 -12.13
C LEU A 210 -7.01 4.03 -13.12
N GLY A 211 -5.84 4.59 -12.80
CA GLY A 211 -5.12 5.52 -13.69
C GLY A 211 -5.56 6.99 -13.60
N HIS A 212 -6.41 7.34 -12.64
CA HIS A 212 -6.83 8.72 -12.35
C HIS A 212 -5.77 9.44 -11.51
N LEU A 213 -4.63 9.78 -12.15
CA LEU A 213 -3.44 10.36 -11.52
C LEU A 213 -3.64 11.78 -10.95
N GLU A 214 -4.76 12.42 -11.27
CA GLU A 214 -5.26 13.66 -10.70
C GLU A 214 -5.95 13.48 -9.33
N SER A 215 -6.20 12.24 -8.90
CA SER A 215 -6.87 11.94 -7.63
C SER A 215 -5.97 12.26 -6.43
N ILE A 216 -6.55 12.89 -5.40
CA ILE A 216 -5.87 13.31 -4.17
C ILE A 216 -6.57 12.67 -2.97
N PRO A 217 -6.09 11.52 -2.48
CA PRO A 217 -6.57 10.95 -1.22
C PRO A 217 -6.25 11.86 -0.03
N VAL A 218 -7.25 12.26 0.76
CA VAL A 218 -7.03 13.09 1.96
C VAL A 218 -7.38 12.29 3.22
N ASP A 219 -6.36 11.84 3.94
CA ASP A 219 -6.50 11.36 5.32
C ASP A 219 -6.12 12.45 6.34
N THR A 220 -6.06 12.09 7.63
CA THR A 220 -5.71 13.01 8.71
C THR A 220 -4.27 13.52 8.63
N HIS A 221 -3.33 12.70 8.14
CA HIS A 221 -1.94 13.13 7.94
C HIS A 221 -1.81 14.05 6.74
N ILE A 222 -2.50 13.73 5.65
CA ILE A 222 -2.59 14.59 4.45
C ILE A 222 -3.15 15.95 4.83
N PHE A 223 -4.28 15.94 5.53
CA PHE A 223 -4.97 17.12 5.98
C PHE A 223 -4.09 18.02 6.86
N GLN A 224 -3.32 17.45 7.79
CA GLN A 224 -2.42 18.23 8.64
C GLN A 224 -1.35 18.99 7.84
N VAL A 225 -0.71 18.35 6.85
CA VAL A 225 0.28 19.04 6.01
C VAL A 225 -0.40 20.08 5.13
N ALA A 226 -1.60 19.76 4.61
CA ALA A 226 -2.37 20.70 3.82
C ALA A 226 -2.71 21.96 4.61
N CYS A 227 -3.21 21.82 5.83
CA CYS A 227 -3.48 22.95 6.72
C CYS A 227 -2.23 23.78 7.04
N SER A 228 -1.05 23.16 7.17
CA SER A 228 0.17 23.90 7.48
C SER A 228 0.75 24.68 6.29
N ASN A 229 0.54 24.22 5.05
CA ASN A 229 1.27 24.74 3.89
C ASN A 229 0.38 25.33 2.79
N TYR A 230 -0.89 24.93 2.70
CA TYR A 230 -1.75 25.25 1.56
C TYR A 230 -3.12 25.82 1.98
N THR A 231 -3.73 25.28 3.04
CA THR A 231 -5.09 25.63 3.50
C THR A 231 -5.13 26.06 4.98
N PRO A 232 -4.42 27.14 5.37
CA PRO A 232 -4.29 27.55 6.79
C PRO A 232 -5.61 27.92 7.46
N HIS A 233 -6.62 28.34 6.71
CA HIS A 233 -7.96 28.64 7.22
C HIS A 233 -8.68 27.40 7.77
N LEU A 234 -8.27 26.19 7.37
CA LEU A 234 -8.82 24.92 7.87
C LEU A 234 -8.13 24.42 9.15
N SER A 235 -7.11 25.11 9.65
CA SER A 235 -6.31 24.71 10.83
C SER A 235 -7.10 24.45 12.11
N LYS A 236 -8.29 25.07 12.26
CA LYS A 236 -9.17 24.88 13.42
C LYS A 236 -10.03 23.60 13.34
N GLN A 237 -10.11 22.97 12.17
CA GLN A 237 -10.91 21.77 11.96
C GLN A 237 -10.19 20.53 12.50
N LYS A 238 -10.92 19.70 13.26
CA LYS A 238 -10.36 18.48 13.88
C LYS A 238 -10.61 17.21 13.07
N THR A 239 -11.62 17.23 12.19
CA THR A 239 -12.09 16.05 11.46
C THR A 239 -12.11 16.34 9.96
N VAL A 240 -11.66 15.38 9.17
CA VAL A 240 -11.75 15.45 7.71
C VAL A 240 -13.16 15.02 7.30
N THR A 241 -14.06 15.98 7.14
CA THR A 241 -15.41 15.76 6.58
C THR A 241 -15.33 15.61 5.06
N PRO A 242 -16.34 15.07 4.37
CA PRO A 242 -16.37 15.01 2.91
C PRO A 242 -16.18 16.38 2.24
N LYS A 243 -16.73 17.45 2.83
CA LYS A 243 -16.55 18.83 2.35
C LYS A 243 -15.10 19.30 2.46
N ILE A 244 -14.47 19.07 3.62
CA ILE A 244 -13.05 19.40 3.85
C ILE A 244 -12.15 18.58 2.92
N HIS A 245 -12.44 17.28 2.77
CA HIS A 245 -11.73 16.43 1.83
C HIS A 245 -11.79 17.01 0.41
N GLN A 246 -12.97 17.39 -0.06
CA GLN A 246 -13.18 17.95 -1.38
C GLN A 246 -12.44 19.28 -1.58
N GLU A 247 -12.48 20.16 -0.58
CA GLU A 247 -11.83 21.46 -0.64
C GLU A 247 -10.30 21.31 -0.75
N VAL A 248 -9.71 20.48 0.11
CA VAL A 248 -8.27 20.20 0.09
C VAL A 248 -7.87 19.49 -1.19
N SER A 249 -8.61 18.46 -1.62
CA SER A 249 -8.28 17.71 -2.84
C SER A 249 -8.37 18.59 -4.09
N SER A 250 -9.37 19.48 -4.18
CA SER A 250 -9.53 20.38 -5.33
C SER A 250 -8.41 21.40 -5.39
N HIS A 251 -8.06 22.02 -4.25
CA HIS A 251 -6.97 22.99 -4.18
C HIS A 251 -5.62 22.37 -4.61
N LEU A 252 -5.28 21.19 -4.10
CA LEU A 252 -4.03 20.50 -4.47
C LEU A 252 -4.02 20.03 -5.92
N ARG A 253 -5.18 19.63 -6.46
CA ARG A 253 -5.30 19.27 -7.88
C ARG A 253 -5.10 20.47 -8.80
N GLU A 254 -5.66 21.62 -8.45
CA GLU A 254 -5.46 22.87 -9.19
C GLU A 254 -3.98 23.30 -9.17
N LEU A 255 -3.31 23.14 -8.02
CA LEU A 255 -1.90 23.49 -7.85
C LEU A 255 -0.94 22.62 -8.70
N TRP A 256 -1.15 21.30 -8.72
CA TRP A 256 -0.20 20.35 -9.33
C TRP A 256 -0.66 19.74 -10.66
N GLY A 257 -1.90 20.00 -11.07
CA GLY A 257 -2.42 19.65 -12.39
C GLY A 257 -2.76 18.16 -12.59
N PRO A 258 -2.66 17.63 -13.82
CA PRO A 258 -3.14 16.29 -14.18
C PRO A 258 -2.47 15.11 -13.46
N LEU A 259 -1.32 15.34 -12.83
CA LEU A 259 -0.55 14.34 -12.10
C LEU A 259 -0.45 14.69 -10.60
N ALA A 260 -1.41 15.46 -10.08
CA ALA A 260 -1.39 15.97 -8.71
C ALA A 260 -1.27 14.86 -7.64
N GLY A 261 -1.91 13.71 -7.82
CA GLY A 261 -1.79 12.57 -6.90
C GLY A 261 -0.37 12.03 -6.81
N TRP A 262 0.40 12.20 -7.88
CA TRP A 262 1.81 11.84 -7.91
C TRP A 262 2.68 12.87 -7.17
N ALA A 263 2.42 14.16 -7.37
CA ALA A 263 3.08 15.23 -6.62
C ALA A 263 2.82 15.07 -5.12
N GLN A 264 1.59 14.73 -4.75
CA GLN A 264 1.21 14.40 -3.39
C GLN A 264 2.12 13.30 -2.82
N ALA A 265 2.28 12.15 -3.48
CA ALA A 265 3.10 11.06 -2.92
C ALA A 265 4.52 11.51 -2.50
N ILE A 266 5.14 12.45 -3.22
CA ILE A 266 6.43 13.03 -2.87
C ILE A 266 6.32 13.90 -1.61
N VAL A 267 5.41 14.87 -1.58
CA VAL A 267 5.20 15.75 -0.40
C VAL A 267 4.96 14.94 0.88
N PHE A 268 4.31 13.79 0.74
CA PHE A 268 3.86 13.01 1.88
C PHE A 268 4.78 11.88 2.32
N CYS A 269 5.71 11.42 1.47
CA CYS A 269 6.73 10.44 1.85
C CYS A 269 7.63 10.90 3.03
N VAL A 270 7.88 12.21 3.18
CA VAL A 270 8.69 12.76 4.29
C VAL A 270 8.11 12.42 5.66
N LYS A 271 6.78 12.47 5.82
CA LYS A 271 6.14 12.25 7.13
C LYS A 271 6.17 10.79 7.55
N ILE A 272 6.13 9.86 6.59
CA ILE A 272 6.27 8.42 6.82
C ILE A 272 7.72 8.08 7.21
N ASN A 273 8.70 8.65 6.50
CA ASN A 273 10.11 8.39 6.79
C ASN A 273 10.60 9.04 8.10
N SER A 274 10.08 10.22 8.44
CA SER A 274 10.39 10.90 9.71
C SER A 274 9.70 10.30 10.94
N THR A 275 8.64 9.52 10.76
CA THR A 275 8.02 8.73 11.85
C THR A 275 8.74 7.39 12.04
N SER A 276 9.16 6.73 10.95
CA SER A 276 9.99 5.51 10.99
C SER A 276 11.35 5.74 11.70
N SER A 277 11.99 6.90 11.48
CA SER A 277 13.25 7.26 12.14
C SER A 277 13.13 7.59 13.63
N LYS A 278 11.92 7.87 14.14
CA LYS A 278 11.68 8.06 15.58
C LYS A 278 11.52 6.75 16.33
N THR A 279 11.10 5.69 15.64
CA THR A 279 10.98 4.33 16.19
C THR A 279 12.29 3.54 16.21
N SER A 280 13.35 4.02 15.54
CA SER A 280 14.66 3.35 15.49
C SER A 280 15.68 3.82 16.53
N LYS A 281 15.31 4.68 17.50
CA LYS A 281 16.18 4.99 18.63
C LYS A 281 16.33 3.76 19.52
N LYS A 282 17.42 3.01 19.29
CA LYS A 282 17.92 1.91 20.12
C LYS A 282 17.81 2.29 21.61
N ARG A 283 17.00 1.55 22.36
CA ARG A 283 17.08 1.53 23.82
C ARG A 283 18.50 1.11 24.21
N PRO A 284 19.19 1.81 25.13
CA PRO A 284 20.46 1.34 25.63
C PRO A 284 20.22 0.03 26.39
N ILE A 285 20.98 -1.00 26.03
CA ILE A 285 21.02 -2.28 26.73
C ILE A 285 21.56 -2.00 28.15
N SER A 286 20.68 -2.03 29.15
CA SER A 286 21.06 -2.03 30.54
C SER A 286 21.75 -3.35 30.87
N LYS A 287 23.02 -3.28 31.29
CA LYS A 287 23.79 -4.39 31.84
C LYS A 287 23.15 -4.89 33.14
N ALA A 288 22.37 -5.97 33.08
CA ALA A 288 21.99 -6.73 34.26
C ALA A 288 21.53 -8.14 33.89
N GLU A 289 22.45 -9.00 33.41
CA GLU A 289 22.27 -10.45 33.44
C GLU A 289 23.64 -11.14 33.29
N LYS A 290 24.49 -10.96 34.31
CA LYS A 290 25.58 -11.88 34.60
C LYS A 290 25.37 -12.39 36.02
N LYS A 291 24.76 -13.57 36.12
CA LYS A 291 24.99 -14.64 37.12
C LYS A 291 23.71 -15.48 37.24
N LYS A 292 23.70 -16.65 36.59
CA LYS A 292 23.26 -17.93 37.17
C LYS A 292 23.35 -19.04 36.12
N SER A 293 24.54 -19.63 36.00
CA SER A 293 24.73 -20.96 35.43
C SER A 293 26.15 -21.43 35.73
N VAL A 294 26.34 -22.11 36.87
CA VAL A 294 27.23 -23.28 37.05
C VAL A 294 26.94 -23.84 38.44
N LYS A 295 26.37 -25.06 38.50
CA LYS A 295 26.75 -26.11 39.46
C LYS A 295 26.05 -27.41 39.05
N THR A 296 26.66 -28.10 38.09
CA THR A 296 26.42 -29.52 37.86
C THR A 296 27.22 -30.29 38.92
N LYS A 297 26.55 -31.02 39.81
CA LYS A 297 27.18 -31.97 40.73
C LYS A 297 26.99 -33.37 40.16
N VAL A 298 28.11 -33.98 39.77
CA VAL A 298 28.25 -35.42 39.52
C VAL A 298 28.35 -36.14 40.86
N GLY A 299 27.65 -37.27 41.01
CA GLY A 299 27.70 -38.11 42.21
C GLY A 299 27.03 -39.48 42.03
N ARG A 300 27.81 -40.41 41.46
CA ARG A 300 27.84 -41.88 41.59
C ARG A 300 26.62 -42.70 42.08
N LYS A 301 26.33 -43.74 41.28
CA LYS A 301 25.68 -45.02 41.64
C LYS A 301 26.31 -45.70 42.86
N ASN A 302 25.47 -46.42 43.63
CA ASN A 302 25.61 -47.79 44.17
C ASN A 302 24.24 -48.15 44.82
N SER A 303 23.45 -49.06 44.25
CA SER A 303 23.27 -50.48 44.64
C SER A 303 22.91 -50.72 46.11
N SER A 304 21.71 -51.25 46.37
CA SER A 304 21.35 -52.48 47.13
C SER A 304 19.97 -52.33 47.78
N ASP A 305 19.15 -53.37 47.61
CA ASP A 305 17.89 -53.74 48.29
C ASP A 305 16.63 -52.86 48.15
#